data_AF-A0A6J4LJJ9-F1
#
_entry.id   AF-A0A6J4LJJ9-F1
#
_cell.length_a   1.000
_cell.length_b   1.000
_cell.length_c   1.000
_cell.angle_alpha   90.00
_cell.angle_beta   90.00
_cell.angle_gamma   90.00
#
_symmetry.space_group_name_H-M   'P 1'
#
loop_
_entity.id
_entity.type
_entity.pdbx_description
1 polymer ?
#
loop_
_entity_poly.entity_id
_entity_poly.type
_entity_poly.pdbx_seq_one_letter_code
_entity_poly.pdbx_strand_id
1 'polypeptide(L)'
;MTARAQLRLNQRANARTTMLRVADRFRGSAQAADALFLLADLAHDDRELTAARRYYRRLIDEAPRTARAAQARMRLGGLEFLERDYRTAARIWEEGRSVSTGTTWAQATYWAGRAYRAMGDSATASARFREVRAREPLSYYSVQSAVRLNQPYWPIALDSAPQTNPAARERIAQLMRSVDLLRTAGLDDQAEAEATWVVRRVGDDPALQYPLAGALNARGYTVLGTRLGQQIAERERGTNLRLLRILYPFAYRSVIEAEARSNDLD
;
A
#
# COMPACT_ATOMS: atom_id res chain seq x y z
N MET A 1 14.36 25.17 -0.42
CA MET A 1 13.74 25.10 0.93
C MET A 1 12.89 26.33 1.30
N THR A 2 12.93 27.43 0.54
CA THR A 2 12.22 28.69 0.85
C THR A 2 10.69 28.63 0.70
N ALA A 3 10.15 27.95 -0.32
CA ALA A 3 8.71 27.98 -0.59
C ALA A 3 7.84 27.28 0.48
N ARG A 4 8.28 26.13 1.02
CA ARG A 4 7.58 25.44 2.12
C ARG A 4 7.66 26.20 3.45
N ALA A 5 8.75 26.94 3.68
CA ALA A 5 8.89 27.81 4.83
C ALA A 5 7.97 29.05 4.73
N GLN A 6 7.80 29.62 3.54
CA GLN A 6 6.89 30.76 3.30
C GLN A 6 5.41 30.40 3.48
N LEU A 7 5.02 29.16 3.18
CA LEU A 7 3.66 28.67 3.48
C LEU A 7 3.33 28.64 4.97
N ARG A 8 4.33 28.39 5.83
CA ARG A 8 4.18 28.45 7.29
C ARG A 8 4.11 29.88 7.82
N LEU A 9 4.58 30.86 7.05
CA LEU A 9 4.67 32.27 7.44
C LEU A 9 3.55 33.14 6.83
N ASN A 10 2.45 32.54 6.37
CA ASN A 10 1.31 33.21 5.74
C ASN A 10 1.65 34.03 4.48
N GLN A 11 2.83 33.82 3.87
CA GLN A 11 3.27 34.52 2.65
C GLN A 11 2.88 33.73 1.40
N ARG A 12 1.58 33.43 1.26
CA ARG A 12 1.04 32.55 0.21
C ARG A 12 1.35 33.06 -1.21
N ALA A 13 1.27 34.38 -1.44
CA ALA A 13 1.56 34.98 -2.74
C ALA A 13 3.03 34.80 -3.18
N ASN A 14 3.99 35.04 -2.28
CA ASN A 14 5.42 34.88 -2.57
C ASN A 14 5.80 33.40 -2.79
N ALA A 15 5.15 32.50 -2.05
CA ALA A 15 5.32 31.07 -2.22
C ALA A 15 4.84 30.60 -3.60
N ARG A 16 3.66 31.07 -4.05
CA ARG A 16 3.11 30.76 -5.38
C ARG A 16 4.05 31.19 -6.52
N THR A 17 4.53 32.44 -6.48
CA THR A 17 5.48 32.96 -7.50
C THR A 17 6.78 32.16 -7.54
N THR A 18 7.30 31.80 -6.36
CA THR A 18 8.53 30.99 -6.25
C THR A 18 8.32 29.58 -6.80
N MET A 19 7.20 28.94 -6.49
CA MET A 19 6.85 27.60 -6.98
C MET A 19 6.64 27.59 -8.50
N LEU A 20 6.01 28.62 -9.06
CA LEU A 20 5.86 28.75 -10.52
C LEU A 20 7.23 28.81 -11.20
N ARG A 21 8.16 29.62 -10.67
CA ARG A 21 9.53 29.69 -11.20
C ARG A 21 10.26 28.36 -11.12
N VAL A 22 10.06 27.58 -10.05
CA VAL A 22 10.63 26.23 -9.92
C VAL A 22 10.03 25.29 -10.98
N ALA A 23 8.71 25.31 -11.14
CA ALA A 23 8.02 24.49 -12.14
C ALA A 23 8.49 24.80 -13.56
N ASP A 24 8.68 26.08 -13.89
CA ASP A 24 9.12 26.52 -15.20
C ASP A 24 10.60 26.18 -15.46
N ARG A 25 11.48 26.42 -14.48
CA ARG A 25 12.93 26.20 -14.62
C ARG A 25 13.31 24.72 -14.68
N PHE A 26 12.57 23.85 -14.01
CA PHE A 26 12.90 22.44 -13.87
C PHE A 26 11.83 21.52 -14.48
N ARG A 27 11.23 21.93 -15.62
CA ARG A 27 10.14 21.21 -16.29
C ARG A 27 10.41 19.70 -16.41
N GLY A 28 9.40 18.89 -16.09
CA GLY A 28 9.47 17.42 -16.13
C GLY A 28 10.25 16.74 -15.00
N SER A 29 10.92 17.51 -14.13
CA SER A 29 11.60 16.97 -12.95
C SER A 29 10.63 16.66 -11.80
N ALA A 30 11.09 15.86 -10.83
CA ALA A 30 10.36 15.60 -9.59
C ALA A 30 10.13 16.89 -8.77
N GLN A 31 11.07 17.85 -8.82
CA GLN A 31 10.98 19.13 -8.13
C GLN A 31 9.88 20.02 -8.75
N ALA A 32 9.77 20.05 -10.07
CA ALA A 32 8.69 20.75 -10.75
C ALA A 32 7.34 20.08 -10.47
N ALA A 33 7.28 18.75 -10.44
CA ALA A 33 6.07 18.02 -10.06
C ALA A 33 5.63 18.35 -8.62
N ASP A 34 6.57 18.37 -7.66
CA ASP A 34 6.29 18.79 -6.29
C ASP A 34 5.77 20.24 -6.21
N ALA A 35 6.39 21.17 -6.96
CA ALA A 35 5.98 22.56 -6.98
C ALA A 35 4.58 22.76 -7.58
N LEU A 36 4.30 22.11 -8.72
CA LEU A 36 2.98 22.17 -9.36
C LEU A 36 1.89 21.54 -8.51
N PHE A 37 2.19 20.45 -7.78
CA PHE A 37 1.23 19.81 -6.89
C PHE A 37 0.86 20.75 -5.74
N LEU A 38 1.86 21.39 -5.13
CA LEU A 38 1.63 22.36 -4.06
C LEU A 38 0.85 23.58 -4.55
N LEU A 39 1.14 24.09 -5.75
CA LEU A 39 0.35 25.16 -6.37
C LEU A 39 -1.12 24.75 -6.56
N ALA A 40 -1.35 23.52 -7.02
CA ALA A 40 -2.69 23.00 -7.23
C ALA A 40 -3.46 22.83 -5.91
N ASP A 41 -2.83 22.25 -4.89
CA ASP A 41 -3.42 22.08 -3.55
C ASP A 41 -3.75 23.44 -2.91
N LEU A 42 -2.85 24.42 -2.99
CA LEU A 42 -3.12 25.78 -2.48
C LEU A 42 -4.30 26.44 -3.20
N ALA A 43 -4.36 26.31 -4.53
CA ALA A 43 -5.49 26.82 -5.31
C ALA A 43 -6.79 26.08 -4.95
N HIS A 44 -6.73 24.78 -4.67
CA HIS A 44 -7.88 23.99 -4.24
C HIS A 44 -8.39 24.47 -2.87
N ASP A 45 -7.49 24.65 -1.91
CA ASP A 45 -7.80 25.13 -0.56
C ASP A 45 -8.42 26.54 -0.59
N ASP A 46 -7.89 27.41 -1.45
CA ASP A 46 -8.40 28.77 -1.68
C ASP A 46 -9.67 28.79 -2.55
N ARG A 47 -10.26 27.62 -2.87
CA ARG A 47 -11.46 27.44 -3.73
C ARG A 47 -11.31 27.95 -5.17
N GLU A 48 -10.10 28.23 -5.62
CA GLU A 48 -9.75 28.60 -6.99
C GLU A 48 -9.70 27.35 -7.90
N LEU A 49 -10.82 26.63 -8.04
CA LEU A 49 -10.86 25.30 -8.66
C LEU A 49 -10.36 25.30 -10.11
N THR A 50 -10.60 26.36 -10.89
CA THR A 50 -10.08 26.52 -12.25
C THR A 50 -8.55 26.55 -12.27
N ALA A 51 -7.93 27.26 -11.32
CA ALA A 51 -6.48 27.31 -11.21
C ALA A 51 -5.91 25.96 -10.73
N ALA A 52 -6.57 25.32 -9.75
CA ALA A 52 -6.19 23.99 -9.26
C ALA A 52 -6.18 22.96 -10.42
N ARG A 53 -7.25 22.91 -11.22
CA ARG A 53 -7.34 22.06 -12.41
C ARG A 53 -6.19 22.30 -13.38
N ARG A 54 -5.89 23.57 -13.68
CA ARG A 54 -4.79 23.94 -14.58
C ARG A 54 -3.45 23.42 -14.08
N TYR A 55 -3.15 23.56 -12.79
CA TYR A 55 -1.89 23.08 -12.21
C TYR A 55 -1.81 21.55 -12.16
N TYR A 56 -2.88 20.86 -11.78
CA TYR A 56 -2.90 19.39 -11.82
C TYR A 56 -2.71 18.86 -13.25
N ARG A 57 -3.39 19.44 -14.26
CA ARG A 57 -3.23 19.05 -15.68
C ARG A 57 -1.80 19.27 -16.15
N ARG A 58 -1.25 20.47 -15.91
CA ARG A 58 0.14 20.79 -16.26
C ARG A 58 1.13 19.79 -15.65
N LEU A 59 0.92 19.40 -14.40
CA LEU A 59 1.76 18.40 -13.74
C LEU A 59 1.65 17.01 -14.37
N ILE A 60 0.42 16.59 -14.70
CA ILE A 60 0.16 15.30 -15.36
C ILE A 60 0.83 15.26 -16.74
N ASP A 61 0.78 16.35 -17.48
CA ASP A 61 1.33 16.46 -18.83
C ASP A 61 2.86 16.54 -18.82
N GLU A 62 3.44 17.34 -17.92
CA GLU A 62 4.89 17.57 -17.88
C GLU A 62 5.66 16.45 -17.16
N ALA A 63 5.05 15.77 -16.18
CA ALA A 63 5.73 14.79 -15.33
C ALA A 63 4.89 13.51 -15.09
N PRO A 64 4.35 12.84 -16.13
CA PRO A 64 3.26 11.86 -16.04
C PRO A 64 3.54 10.63 -15.18
N ARG A 65 4.82 10.25 -15.00
CA ARG A 65 5.25 9.03 -14.28
C ARG A 65 5.67 9.29 -12.83
N THR A 66 5.59 10.52 -12.35
CA THR A 66 5.95 10.86 -10.96
C THR A 66 4.85 10.44 -9.98
N ALA A 67 5.21 10.17 -8.72
CA ALA A 67 4.23 9.92 -7.66
C ALA A 67 3.25 11.09 -7.48
N ARG A 68 3.72 12.33 -7.69
CA ARG A 68 2.85 13.51 -7.70
C ARG A 68 1.87 13.51 -8.86
N ALA A 69 2.23 13.00 -10.04
CA ALA A 69 1.29 12.87 -11.15
C ALA A 69 0.19 11.85 -10.87
N ALA A 70 0.50 10.75 -10.19
CA ALA A 70 -0.54 9.84 -9.71
C ALA A 70 -1.50 10.55 -8.74
N GLN A 71 -0.98 11.30 -7.76
CA GLN A 71 -1.81 12.07 -6.82
C GLN A 71 -2.63 13.16 -7.52
N ALA A 72 -2.04 13.87 -8.49
CA ALA A 72 -2.73 14.90 -9.27
C ALA A 72 -3.87 14.31 -10.11
N ARG A 73 -3.69 13.12 -10.72
CA ARG A 73 -4.79 12.42 -11.41
C ARG A 73 -5.93 12.08 -10.44
N MET A 74 -5.59 11.64 -9.22
CA MET A 74 -6.61 11.37 -8.20
C MET A 74 -7.39 12.64 -7.81
N ARG A 75 -6.70 13.77 -7.60
CA ARG A 75 -7.31 15.05 -7.26
C ARG A 75 -8.15 15.61 -8.41
N LEU A 76 -7.60 15.64 -9.62
CA LEU A 76 -8.27 16.15 -10.81
C LEU A 76 -9.49 15.31 -11.17
N GLY A 77 -9.35 13.98 -11.22
CA GLY A 77 -10.50 13.08 -11.47
C GLY A 77 -11.58 13.23 -10.39
N GLY A 78 -11.19 13.43 -9.13
CA GLY A 78 -12.11 13.71 -8.03
C GLY A 78 -12.89 15.02 -8.21
N LEU A 79 -12.22 16.09 -8.65
CA LEU A 79 -12.86 17.36 -8.98
C LEU A 79 -13.91 17.20 -10.07
N GLU A 80 -13.58 16.53 -11.18
CA GLU A 80 -14.54 16.32 -12.27
C GLU A 80 -15.70 15.39 -11.82
N PHE A 81 -15.41 14.37 -11.01
CA PHE A 81 -16.45 13.49 -10.46
C PHE A 81 -17.44 14.24 -9.56
N LEU A 82 -16.96 15.17 -8.73
CA LEU A 82 -17.81 15.99 -7.85
C LEU A 82 -18.69 16.96 -8.66
N GLU A 83 -18.20 17.47 -9.79
CA GLU A 83 -18.98 18.26 -10.75
C GLU A 83 -19.90 17.43 -11.65
N ARG A 84 -19.98 16.12 -11.42
CA ARG A 84 -20.76 15.15 -12.20
C ARG A 84 -20.29 14.98 -13.65
N ASP A 85 -19.10 15.48 -14.00
CA ASP A 85 -18.43 15.13 -15.24
C ASP A 85 -17.73 13.76 -15.07
N TYR A 86 -18.56 12.73 -14.98
CA TYR A 86 -18.12 11.35 -14.79
C TYR A 86 -17.32 10.83 -15.99
N ARG A 87 -17.57 11.36 -17.19
CA ARG A 87 -16.85 10.94 -18.40
C ARG A 87 -15.39 11.40 -18.34
N THR A 88 -15.15 12.67 -18.00
CA THR A 88 -13.79 13.18 -17.84
C THR A 88 -13.09 12.54 -16.64
N ALA A 89 -13.80 12.34 -15.52
CA ALA A 89 -13.27 11.64 -14.36
C ALA A 89 -12.81 10.21 -14.69
N ALA A 90 -13.65 9.43 -15.41
CA ALA A 90 -13.32 8.09 -15.86
C ALA A 90 -12.05 8.12 -16.73
N ARG A 91 -11.97 9.00 -17.73
CA ARG A 91 -10.79 9.12 -18.60
C ARG A 91 -9.51 9.40 -17.81
N ILE A 92 -9.53 10.35 -16.87
CA ILE A 92 -8.35 10.70 -16.06
C ILE A 92 -7.87 9.50 -15.22
N TRP A 93 -8.80 8.74 -14.64
CA TRP A 93 -8.44 7.55 -13.85
C TRP A 93 -8.05 6.36 -14.73
N GLU A 94 -8.61 6.20 -15.93
CA GLU A 94 -8.18 5.22 -16.94
C GLU A 94 -6.76 5.51 -17.46
N GLU A 95 -6.40 6.77 -17.65
CA GLU A 95 -5.03 7.18 -17.95
C GLU A 95 -4.10 6.98 -16.74
N GLY A 96 -4.61 7.21 -15.52
CA GLY A 96 -3.84 7.00 -14.29
C GLY A 96 -3.49 5.54 -14.02
N ARG A 97 -4.46 4.62 -14.22
CA ARG A 97 -4.21 3.18 -14.07
C ARG A 97 -3.18 2.66 -15.08
N SER A 98 -3.09 3.21 -16.29
CA SER A 98 -2.21 2.64 -17.34
C SER A 98 -0.72 2.87 -17.03
N VAL A 99 -0.41 3.86 -16.20
CA VAL A 99 0.95 4.21 -15.78
C VAL A 99 1.25 3.89 -14.31
N SER A 100 0.33 3.25 -13.60
CA SER A 100 0.44 2.96 -12.17
C SER A 100 0.53 1.46 -11.87
N THR A 101 1.04 1.12 -10.69
CA THR A 101 1.06 -0.25 -10.13
C THR A 101 0.62 -0.24 -8.68
N GLY A 102 0.42 -1.43 -8.09
CA GLY A 102 0.11 -1.58 -6.66
C GLY A 102 -1.18 -0.87 -6.23
N THR A 103 -1.15 -0.33 -5.02
CA THR A 103 -2.28 0.42 -4.43
C THR A 103 -2.73 1.61 -5.29
N THR A 104 -1.81 2.31 -5.96
CA THR A 104 -2.14 3.45 -6.83
C THR A 104 -2.94 3.00 -8.05
N TRP A 105 -2.54 1.88 -8.67
CA TRP A 105 -3.32 1.25 -9.74
C TRP A 105 -4.69 0.81 -9.25
N ALA A 106 -4.77 0.16 -8.08
CA ALA A 106 -6.04 -0.30 -7.50
C ALA A 106 -7.00 0.87 -7.23
N GLN A 107 -6.48 1.98 -6.69
CA GLN A 107 -7.21 3.20 -6.44
C GLN A 107 -7.80 3.79 -7.72
N ALA A 108 -6.95 4.04 -8.74
CA ALA A 108 -7.39 4.60 -10.02
C ALA A 108 -8.43 3.69 -10.70
N THR A 109 -8.20 2.37 -10.69
CA THR A 109 -9.13 1.37 -11.22
C THR A 109 -10.50 1.45 -10.56
N TYR A 110 -10.53 1.46 -9.23
CA TYR A 110 -11.77 1.51 -8.46
C TYR A 110 -12.56 2.79 -8.76
N TRP A 111 -11.88 3.94 -8.77
CA TRP A 111 -12.54 5.22 -9.03
C TRP A 111 -13.00 5.36 -10.49
N ALA A 112 -12.27 4.80 -11.46
CA ALA A 112 -12.77 4.66 -12.83
C ALA A 112 -14.07 3.83 -12.86
N GLY A 113 -14.11 2.68 -12.18
CA GLY A 113 -15.34 1.88 -12.06
C GLY A 113 -16.50 2.64 -11.40
N ARG A 114 -16.21 3.48 -10.39
CA ARG A 114 -17.20 4.37 -9.77
C ARG A 114 -17.75 5.40 -10.75
N ALA A 115 -16.91 5.98 -11.60
CA ALA A 115 -17.32 6.91 -12.64
C ALA A 115 -18.17 6.23 -13.71
N TYR A 116 -17.77 5.05 -14.20
CA TYR A 116 -18.58 4.27 -15.15
C TYR A 116 -19.97 3.95 -14.60
N ARG A 117 -20.07 3.54 -13.33
CA ARG A 117 -21.38 3.29 -12.72
C ARG A 117 -22.23 4.54 -12.63
N ALA A 118 -21.63 5.70 -12.31
CA ALA A 118 -22.35 6.96 -12.25
C ALA A 118 -22.88 7.41 -13.64
N MET A 119 -22.25 6.95 -14.72
CA MET A 119 -22.73 7.12 -16.11
C MET A 119 -23.78 6.09 -16.53
N GLY A 120 -24.13 5.12 -15.68
CA GLY A 120 -25.02 4.02 -16.02
C GLY A 120 -24.34 2.82 -16.69
N ASP A 121 -23.04 2.90 -17.00
CA ASP A 121 -22.26 1.79 -17.56
C ASP A 121 -21.86 0.79 -16.47
N SER A 122 -22.83 -0.03 -16.08
CA SER A 122 -22.66 -1.06 -15.05
C SER A 122 -21.75 -2.19 -15.49
N ALA A 123 -21.63 -2.45 -16.79
CA ALA A 123 -20.78 -3.51 -17.34
C ALA A 123 -19.30 -3.16 -17.15
N THR A 124 -18.89 -1.98 -17.61
CA THR A 124 -17.50 -1.50 -17.47
C THR A 124 -17.15 -1.27 -16.00
N ALA A 125 -18.09 -0.73 -15.21
CA ALA A 125 -17.89 -0.56 -13.77
C ALA A 125 -17.59 -1.90 -13.07
N SER A 126 -18.40 -2.92 -13.34
CA SER A 126 -18.22 -4.26 -12.77
C SER A 126 -16.93 -4.92 -13.24
N ALA A 127 -16.54 -4.70 -14.50
CA ALA A 127 -15.26 -5.18 -15.03
C ALA A 127 -14.08 -4.57 -14.26
N ARG A 128 -14.08 -3.25 -14.00
CA ARG A 128 -13.03 -2.58 -13.22
C ARG A 128 -12.97 -3.07 -11.78
N PHE A 129 -14.10 -3.25 -11.11
CA PHE A 129 -14.13 -3.80 -9.75
C PHE A 129 -13.58 -5.24 -9.69
N ARG A 130 -13.93 -6.09 -10.65
CA ARG A 130 -13.38 -7.45 -10.75
C ARG A 130 -11.87 -7.43 -11.00
N GLU A 131 -11.39 -6.49 -11.82
CA GLU A 131 -9.97 -6.33 -12.09
C GLU A 131 -9.17 -6.00 -10.82
N VAL A 132 -9.67 -5.08 -9.97
CA VAL A 132 -9.03 -4.78 -8.68
C VAL A 132 -8.92 -6.04 -7.82
N ARG A 133 -10.01 -6.81 -7.71
CA ARG A 133 -10.04 -8.02 -6.89
C ARG A 133 -9.08 -9.10 -7.39
N ALA A 134 -8.86 -9.18 -8.71
CA ALA A 134 -7.97 -10.16 -9.30
C ALA A 134 -6.49 -9.80 -9.15
N ARG A 135 -6.14 -8.53 -9.41
CA ARG A 135 -4.73 -8.11 -9.45
C ARG A 135 -4.18 -7.63 -8.11
N GLU A 136 -5.01 -6.99 -7.29
CA GLU A 136 -4.63 -6.43 -6.00
C GLU A 136 -5.58 -6.93 -4.90
N PRO A 137 -5.70 -8.26 -4.70
CA PRO A 137 -6.73 -8.90 -3.88
C PRO A 137 -6.73 -8.44 -2.43
N LEU A 138 -5.57 -8.06 -1.88
CA LEU A 138 -5.39 -7.61 -0.50
C LEU A 138 -5.61 -6.11 -0.29
N SER A 139 -5.81 -5.34 -1.36
CA SER A 139 -5.91 -3.88 -1.25
C SER A 139 -7.23 -3.46 -0.61
N TYR A 140 -7.24 -2.30 0.06
CA TYR A 140 -8.46 -1.63 0.51
C TYR A 140 -9.52 -1.54 -0.62
N TYR A 141 -9.06 -1.28 -1.85
CA TYR A 141 -9.94 -1.16 -3.01
C TYR A 141 -10.51 -2.50 -3.49
N SER A 142 -9.88 -3.63 -3.17
CA SER A 142 -10.46 -4.96 -3.41
C SER A 142 -11.67 -5.20 -2.51
N VAL A 143 -11.57 -4.87 -1.22
CA VAL A 143 -12.69 -4.91 -0.27
C VAL A 143 -13.84 -4.02 -0.75
N GLN A 144 -13.54 -2.77 -1.10
CA GLN A 144 -14.54 -1.84 -1.62
C GLN A 144 -15.17 -2.33 -2.93
N SER A 145 -14.37 -2.94 -3.81
CA SER A 145 -14.86 -3.52 -5.07
C SER A 145 -15.81 -4.69 -4.83
N ALA A 146 -15.52 -5.56 -3.84
CA ALA A 146 -16.43 -6.65 -3.45
C ALA A 146 -17.79 -6.12 -2.97
N VAL A 147 -17.78 -5.08 -2.11
CA VAL A 147 -19.01 -4.37 -1.70
C VAL A 147 -19.76 -3.82 -2.90
N ARG A 148 -19.07 -3.19 -3.86
CA ARG A 148 -19.73 -2.62 -5.06
C ARG A 148 -20.31 -3.66 -5.99
N LEU A 149 -19.79 -4.88 -5.97
CA LEU A 149 -20.26 -6.03 -6.75
C LEU A 149 -21.34 -6.84 -6.01
N ASN A 150 -21.66 -6.49 -4.76
CA ASN A 150 -22.51 -7.29 -3.86
C ASN A 150 -22.01 -8.74 -3.74
N GLN A 151 -20.70 -8.90 -3.56
CA GLN A 151 -20.04 -10.20 -3.39
C GLN A 151 -19.26 -10.21 -2.08
N PRO A 152 -19.13 -11.38 -1.42
CA PRO A 152 -18.28 -11.49 -0.26
C PRO A 152 -16.83 -11.21 -0.66
N TYR A 153 -16.10 -10.51 0.21
CA TYR A 153 -14.68 -10.25 0.00
C TYR A 153 -13.88 -11.56 0.08
N TRP A 154 -14.17 -12.38 1.10
CA TRP A 154 -13.56 -13.69 1.33
C TRP A 154 -14.46 -14.83 0.81
N PRO A 155 -13.90 -15.91 0.21
CA PRO A 155 -12.47 -16.16 -0.03
C PRO A 155 -11.90 -15.32 -1.18
N ILE A 156 -10.67 -14.85 -1.00
CA ILE A 156 -9.87 -14.31 -2.10
C ILE A 156 -9.07 -15.45 -2.77
N ALA A 157 -8.84 -15.33 -4.07
CA ALA A 157 -7.96 -16.25 -4.78
C ALA A 157 -6.52 -16.02 -4.31
N LEU A 158 -5.90 -17.05 -3.73
CA LEU A 158 -4.52 -17.04 -3.26
C LEU A 158 -3.77 -18.18 -3.91
N ASP A 159 -2.47 -18.00 -4.09
CA ASP A 159 -1.58 -19.04 -4.57
C ASP A 159 -1.44 -20.15 -3.53
N SER A 160 -1.10 -21.35 -4.01
CA SER A 160 -0.76 -22.46 -3.14
C SER A 160 0.49 -22.12 -2.33
N ALA A 161 0.44 -22.34 -1.02
CA ALA A 161 1.61 -22.15 -0.17
C ALA A 161 2.69 -23.20 -0.51
N PRO A 162 3.99 -22.81 -0.58
CA PRO A 162 5.05 -23.77 -0.79
C PRO A 162 5.08 -24.78 0.36
N GLN A 163 5.13 -26.06 -0.01
CA GLN A 163 5.25 -27.14 0.96
C GLN A 163 6.62 -27.07 1.64
N THR A 164 6.65 -27.15 2.96
CA THR A 164 7.93 -27.27 3.68
C THR A 164 8.37 -28.72 3.69
N ASN A 165 9.55 -28.97 3.13
CA ASN A 165 10.27 -30.23 3.27
C ASN A 165 10.40 -30.59 4.77
N PRO A 166 10.02 -31.81 5.21
CA PRO A 166 10.20 -32.25 6.58
C PRO A 166 11.60 -32.00 7.15
N ALA A 167 12.65 -32.17 6.34
CA ALA A 167 14.03 -31.91 6.74
C ALA A 167 14.29 -30.42 7.05
N ALA A 168 13.70 -29.51 6.27
CA ALA A 168 13.77 -28.07 6.52
C ALA A 168 13.05 -27.69 7.83
N ARG A 169 11.88 -28.31 8.09
CA ARG A 169 11.13 -28.11 9.34
C ARG A 169 11.95 -28.58 10.54
N GLU A 170 12.51 -29.78 10.46
CA GLU A 170 13.35 -30.34 11.51
C GLU A 170 14.58 -29.46 11.74
N ARG A 171 15.26 -29.03 10.67
CA ARG A 171 16.43 -28.15 10.78
C ARG A 171 16.10 -26.84 11.51
N ILE A 172 14.98 -26.20 11.21
CA ILE A 172 14.54 -24.99 11.92
C ILE A 172 14.19 -25.30 13.37
N ALA A 173 13.49 -26.41 13.64
CA ALA A 173 13.20 -26.81 15.02
C ALA A 173 14.49 -26.99 15.84
N GLN A 174 15.52 -27.62 15.25
CA GLN A 174 16.83 -27.81 15.88
C GLN A 174 17.54 -26.48 16.18
N LEU A 175 17.51 -25.52 15.23
CA LEU A 175 18.11 -24.19 15.42
C LEU A 175 17.37 -23.39 16.50
N MET A 176 16.05 -23.52 16.59
CA MET A 176 15.24 -22.79 17.57
C MET A 176 15.34 -23.35 18.99
N ARG A 177 15.86 -24.57 19.20
CA ARG A 177 16.00 -25.15 20.55
C ARG A 177 16.80 -24.28 21.51
N SER A 178 17.88 -23.67 21.03
CA SER A 178 18.71 -22.76 21.83
C SER A 178 17.91 -21.54 22.31
N VAL A 179 17.15 -20.94 21.38
CA VAL A 179 16.23 -19.84 21.68
C VAL A 179 15.19 -20.26 22.72
N ASP A 180 14.59 -21.44 22.57
CA ASP A 180 13.56 -21.95 23.49
C ASP A 180 14.10 -22.19 24.91
N LEU A 181 15.32 -22.73 25.02
CA LEU A 181 15.99 -22.95 26.31
C LEU A 181 16.28 -21.63 27.02
N LEU A 182 16.81 -20.63 26.30
CA LEU A 182 17.11 -19.31 26.86
C LEU A 182 15.83 -18.61 27.36
N ARG A 183 14.74 -18.66 26.58
CA ARG A 183 13.43 -18.14 27.01
C ARG A 183 12.92 -18.83 28.28
N THR A 184 13.01 -20.15 28.32
CA THR A 184 12.53 -20.94 29.47
C THR A 184 13.35 -20.64 30.73
N ALA A 185 14.63 -20.31 30.58
CA ALA A 185 15.50 -19.87 31.66
C ALA A 185 15.29 -18.40 32.08
N GLY A 186 14.39 -17.64 31.43
CA GLY A 186 14.17 -16.21 31.69
C GLY A 186 15.27 -15.30 31.16
N LEU A 187 16.10 -15.79 30.23
CA LEU A 187 17.21 -15.06 29.62
C LEU A 187 16.75 -14.43 28.29
N ASP A 188 15.80 -13.50 28.38
CA ASP A 188 15.10 -12.95 27.21
C ASP A 188 16.02 -12.18 26.25
N ASP A 189 16.94 -11.36 26.78
CA ASP A 189 17.92 -10.62 25.97
C ASP A 189 18.83 -11.56 25.17
N GLN A 190 19.29 -12.63 25.80
CA GLN A 190 20.11 -13.66 25.16
C GLN A 190 19.29 -14.45 24.13
N ALA A 191 18.03 -14.76 24.45
CA ALA A 191 17.14 -15.44 23.52
C ALA A 191 16.87 -14.60 22.26
N GLU A 192 16.71 -13.28 22.40
CA GLU A 192 16.56 -12.36 21.27
C GLU A 192 17.84 -12.27 20.42
N ALA A 193 19.00 -12.19 21.07
CA ALA A 193 20.29 -12.21 20.38
C ALA A 193 20.50 -13.52 19.61
N GLU A 194 20.13 -14.66 20.20
CA GLU A 194 20.20 -15.97 19.57
C GLU A 194 19.22 -16.10 18.40
N ALA A 195 17.99 -15.61 18.53
CA ALA A 195 17.02 -15.59 17.43
C ALA A 195 17.54 -14.77 16.24
N THR A 196 18.16 -13.61 16.51
CA THR A 196 18.81 -12.78 15.48
C THR A 196 19.98 -13.52 14.83
N TRP A 197 20.76 -14.27 15.61
CA TRP A 197 21.84 -15.08 15.08
C TRP A 197 21.34 -16.23 14.19
N VAL A 198 20.25 -16.91 14.58
CA VAL A 198 19.60 -17.96 13.76
C VAL A 198 19.17 -17.40 12.42
N VAL A 199 18.58 -16.20 12.38
CA VAL A 199 18.20 -15.51 11.13
C VAL A 199 19.43 -15.32 10.23
N ARG A 200 20.52 -14.78 10.77
CA ARG A 200 21.77 -14.60 10.00
C ARG A 200 22.37 -15.92 9.53
N ARG A 201 22.29 -16.96 10.35
CA ARG A 201 22.82 -18.29 10.03
C ARG A 201 22.06 -18.98 8.90
N VAL A 202 20.74 -18.84 8.88
CA VAL A 202 19.90 -19.37 7.79
C VAL A 202 20.12 -18.57 6.50
N GLY A 203 20.27 -17.25 6.61
CA GLY A 203 20.51 -16.38 5.46
C GLY A 203 19.36 -16.43 4.45
N ASP A 204 19.71 -16.48 3.17
CA ASP A 204 18.76 -16.37 2.05
C ASP A 204 18.24 -17.71 1.52
N ASP A 205 18.43 -18.82 2.26
CA ASP A 205 17.95 -20.15 1.84
C ASP A 205 16.41 -20.17 1.73
N PRO A 206 15.84 -20.24 0.50
CA PRO A 206 14.40 -20.16 0.29
C PRO A 206 13.63 -21.31 0.95
N ALA A 207 14.26 -22.48 1.11
CA ALA A 207 13.63 -23.66 1.72
C ALA A 207 13.42 -23.49 3.23
N LEU A 208 14.25 -22.65 3.87
CA LEU A 208 14.28 -22.45 5.31
C LEU A 208 13.57 -21.17 5.77
N GLN A 209 13.43 -20.16 4.91
CA GLN A 209 12.85 -18.87 5.29
C GLN A 209 11.37 -18.97 5.72
N TYR A 210 10.52 -19.69 5.00
CA TYR A 210 9.12 -19.90 5.39
C TYR A 210 8.94 -20.60 6.75
N PRO A 211 9.59 -21.75 7.02
CA PRO A 211 9.50 -22.37 8.34
C PRO A 211 10.15 -21.53 9.44
N LEU A 212 11.25 -20.82 9.16
CA LEU A 212 11.89 -19.93 10.11
C LEU A 212 10.98 -18.77 10.51
N ALA A 213 10.41 -18.06 9.54
CA ALA A 213 9.51 -16.94 9.80
C ALA A 213 8.27 -17.36 10.61
N GLY A 214 7.69 -18.52 10.29
CA GLY A 214 6.62 -19.12 11.08
C GLY A 214 7.06 -19.48 12.51
N ALA A 215 8.25 -20.07 12.68
CA ALA A 215 8.78 -20.45 13.99
C ALA A 215 9.09 -19.24 14.88
N LEU A 216 9.57 -18.14 14.31
CA LEU A 216 9.80 -16.86 14.98
C LEU A 216 8.49 -16.23 15.46
N ASN A 217 7.50 -16.13 14.58
CA ASN A 217 6.18 -15.58 14.91
C ASN A 217 5.50 -16.38 16.03
N ALA A 218 5.59 -17.72 15.98
CA ALA A 218 5.03 -18.59 17.02
C ALA A 218 5.65 -18.37 18.41
N ARG A 219 6.86 -17.80 18.49
CA ARG A 219 7.58 -17.49 19.73
C ARG A 219 7.50 -16.02 20.14
N GLY A 220 6.71 -15.21 19.43
CA GLY A 220 6.56 -13.79 19.70
C GLY A 220 7.62 -12.89 19.05
N TYR A 221 8.58 -13.44 18.31
CA TYR A 221 9.58 -12.66 17.55
C TYR A 221 8.98 -12.13 16.23
N THR A 222 7.84 -11.45 16.33
CA THR A 222 7.03 -11.01 15.17
C THR A 222 7.79 -10.05 14.26
N VAL A 223 8.61 -9.15 14.81
CA VAL A 223 9.43 -8.23 14.01
C VAL A 223 10.38 -8.99 13.07
N LEU A 224 11.04 -10.03 13.58
CA LEU A 224 11.94 -10.87 12.78
C LEU A 224 11.17 -11.71 11.75
N GLY A 225 10.08 -12.35 12.16
CA GLY A 225 9.28 -13.18 11.27
C GLY A 225 8.58 -12.37 10.16
N THR A 226 8.01 -11.20 10.47
CA THR A 226 7.40 -10.30 9.48
C THR A 226 8.44 -9.75 8.51
N ARG A 227 9.65 -9.39 8.97
CA ARG A 227 10.73 -8.95 8.08
C ARG A 227 11.14 -10.03 7.08
N LEU A 228 11.29 -11.28 7.54
CA LEU A 228 11.51 -12.41 6.64
C LEU A 228 10.33 -12.60 5.68
N GLY A 229 9.09 -12.46 6.17
CA GLY A 229 7.89 -12.47 5.32
C GLY A 229 7.93 -11.42 4.20
N GLN A 230 8.36 -10.20 4.49
CA GLN A 230 8.50 -9.14 3.49
C GLN A 230 9.52 -9.50 2.41
N GLN A 231 10.68 -10.04 2.82
CA GLN A 231 11.70 -10.52 1.87
C GLN A 231 11.18 -11.65 0.97
N ILE A 232 10.43 -12.58 1.56
CA ILE A 232 9.76 -13.65 0.79
C ILE A 232 8.77 -13.04 -0.22
N ALA A 233 7.94 -12.08 0.20
CA ALA A 233 6.96 -11.42 -0.66
C ALA A 233 7.57 -10.58 -1.79
N GLU A 234 8.76 -10.02 -1.57
CA GLU A 234 9.49 -9.29 -2.62
C GLU A 234 10.05 -10.23 -3.69
N ARG A 235 10.49 -11.43 -3.28
CA ARG A 235 11.00 -12.46 -4.19
C ARG A 235 9.87 -13.19 -4.93
N GLU A 236 8.83 -13.56 -4.19
CA GLU A 236 7.70 -14.33 -4.69
C GLU A 236 6.62 -13.35 -5.18
N ARG A 237 6.42 -13.26 -6.50
CA ARG A 237 5.39 -12.39 -7.11
C ARG A 237 3.94 -12.80 -6.80
N GLY A 238 3.74 -13.77 -5.92
CA GLY A 238 2.46 -14.38 -5.57
C GLY A 238 2.16 -14.27 -4.07
N THR A 239 0.88 -14.31 -3.71
CA THR A 239 0.45 -14.27 -2.31
C THR A 239 -0.26 -15.57 -1.96
N ASN A 240 0.20 -16.23 -0.90
CA ASN A 240 -0.44 -17.41 -0.34
C ASN A 240 -0.83 -17.20 1.13
N LEU A 241 -1.76 -18.02 1.63
CA LEU A 241 -2.28 -17.90 3.00
C LEU A 241 -1.19 -18.02 4.07
N ARG A 242 -0.15 -18.83 3.82
CA ARG A 242 0.95 -19.02 4.76
C ARG A 242 1.79 -17.75 4.88
N LEU A 243 2.09 -17.09 3.76
CA LEU A 243 2.79 -15.81 3.74
C LEU A 243 1.99 -14.72 4.44
N LEU A 244 0.67 -14.67 4.24
CA LEU A 244 -0.20 -13.73 4.94
C LEU A 244 -0.16 -13.91 6.47
N ARG A 245 -0.19 -15.14 6.95
CA ARG A 245 -0.04 -15.44 8.39
C ARG A 245 1.32 -15.03 8.95
N ILE A 246 2.35 -14.99 8.11
CA ILE A 246 3.70 -14.53 8.48
C ILE A 246 3.76 -13.00 8.53
N LEU A 247 3.19 -12.34 7.52
CA LEU A 247 3.18 -10.87 7.40
C LEU A 247 2.29 -10.21 8.45
N TYR A 248 1.18 -10.86 8.80
CA TYR A 248 0.19 -10.38 9.76
C TYR A 248 0.03 -11.39 10.90
N PRO A 249 1.06 -11.57 11.75
CA PRO A 249 0.98 -12.52 12.86
C PRO A 249 -0.01 -12.01 13.91
N PHE A 250 -0.90 -12.88 14.38
CA PHE A 250 -1.81 -12.54 15.47
C PHE A 250 -1.17 -12.82 16.83
N ALA A 251 -0.16 -12.03 17.19
CA ALA A 251 0.50 -12.14 18.50
C ALA A 251 -0.46 -11.78 19.64
N TYR A 252 -0.25 -12.38 20.81
CA TYR A 252 -1.11 -12.19 22.00
C TYR A 252 -2.60 -12.46 21.76
N ARG A 253 -2.92 -13.34 20.79
CA ARG A 253 -4.29 -13.67 20.38
C ARG A 253 -5.24 -13.89 21.55
N SER A 254 -4.86 -14.70 22.53
CA SER A 254 -5.71 -15.01 23.68
C SER A 254 -6.05 -13.77 24.52
N VAL A 255 -5.09 -12.87 24.73
CA VAL A 255 -5.28 -11.60 25.45
C VAL A 255 -6.15 -10.66 24.62
N ILE A 256 -5.85 -10.51 23.33
CA ILE A 256 -6.63 -9.64 22.44
C ILE A 256 -8.08 -10.12 22.33
N GLU A 257 -8.31 -11.42 22.17
CA GLU A 257 -9.65 -11.99 22.11
C GLU A 257 -10.39 -11.92 23.45
N ALA A 258 -9.69 -11.95 24.59
CA ALA A 258 -10.30 -11.76 25.89
C ALA A 258 -10.73 -10.30 26.11
N GLU A 259 -9.85 -9.35 25.77
CA GLU A 259 -10.13 -7.91 25.87
C GLU A 259 -11.18 -7.43 24.87
N ALA A 260 -11.19 -7.96 23.64
CA ALA A 260 -12.22 -7.65 22.65
C ALA A 260 -13.60 -8.08 23.14
N ARG A 261 -13.70 -9.31 23.69
CA ARG A 261 -14.93 -9.83 24.29
C ARG A 261 -15.38 -9.06 25.53
N SER A 262 -14.46 -8.59 26.37
CA SER A 262 -14.82 -7.80 27.56
C SER A 262 -15.33 -6.39 27.22
N ASN A 263 -15.00 -5.88 26.03
CA ASN A 263 -15.36 -4.54 25.57
C ASN A 263 -16.38 -4.52 24.41
N ASP A 264 -17.01 -5.66 24.09
CA ASP A 264 -17.95 -5.80 22.96
C ASP A 264 -17.39 -5.31 21.61
N LEU A 265 -16.10 -5.58 21.38
CA LEU A 265 -15.40 -5.30 20.13
C LEU A 265 -15.22 -6.58 19.29
N ASP A 266 -15.26 -6.43 17.97
CA ASP A 266 -14.91 -7.48 16.99
C ASP A 266 -13.38 -7.65 16.86
#